data_AF-A0A368TED8-F1
#
_entry.id   AF-A0A368TED8-F1
#
_cell.length_a   1.000
_cell.length_b   1.000
_cell.length_c   1.000
_cell.angle_alpha   90.00
_cell.angle_beta   90.00
_cell.angle_gamma   90.00
#
_symmetry.space_group_name_H-M   'P 1'
#
loop_
_entity.id
_entity.type
_entity.pdbx_description
1 polymer ?
#
loop_
_entity_poly.entity_id
_entity_poly.type
_entity_poly.pdbx_seq_one_letter_code
_entity_poly.pdbx_strand_id
1 'polypeptide(L)' 'MMCNLGKLEKGEQEAVVSLEKELGKTVLAFRCDLNAKPTALTEAELNQIQAVEDKHKLSLVAVE' A
#
# COMPACT_ATOMS: atom_id res chain seq x y z
N MET A 1 -9.13 0.72 14.36
CA MET A 1 -8.30 1.94 14.44
C MET A 1 -7.56 2.00 13.11
N MET A 2 -7.87 2.99 12.28
CA MET A 2 -7.48 3.00 10.86
C MET A 2 -6.02 3.40 10.72
N CYS A 3 -5.15 2.47 10.35
CA CYS A 3 -3.74 2.74 10.07
C CYS A 3 -3.63 3.20 8.62
N ASN A 4 -3.67 4.51 8.43
CA ASN A 4 -3.63 5.13 7.13
C ASN A 4 -2.34 5.93 6.98
N LEU A 5 -1.56 5.64 5.93
CA LEU A 5 -0.31 6.33 5.61
C LEU A 5 -0.56 7.45 4.58
N GLY A 6 -1.59 8.26 4.82
CA GLY A 6 -1.99 9.41 4.00
C GLY A 6 -3.23 10.12 4.55
N LYS A 7 -3.47 11.38 4.16
CA LYS A 7 -4.75 12.06 4.47
C LYS A 7 -5.82 11.64 3.46
N LEU A 8 -6.82 10.87 3.90
CA LEU A 8 -8.01 10.60 3.10
C LEU A 8 -8.96 11.80 3.13
N GLU A 9 -9.62 12.05 2.02
CA GLU A 9 -10.76 12.94 1.95
C GLU A 9 -11.99 12.28 2.61
N LYS A 10 -12.97 13.11 2.98
CA LYS A 10 -14.14 12.65 3.76
C LYS A 10 -14.91 11.52 3.07
N GLY A 11 -15.09 11.59 1.74
CA GLY A 11 -15.77 10.55 0.97
C GLY A 11 -14.99 9.23 0.91
N GLU A 12 -13.66 9.30 0.81
CA GLU A 12 -12.79 8.12 0.80
C GLU A 12 -12.80 7.42 2.17
N GLN A 13 -12.83 8.20 3.27
CA GLN A 13 -12.92 7.67 4.62
C GLN A 13 -14.25 6.93 4.85
N GLU A 14 -15.38 7.49 4.40
CA GLU A 14 -16.69 6.85 4.51
C GLU A 14 -16.76 5.54 3.71
N ALA A 15 -16.15 5.51 2.51
CA ALA A 15 -16.06 4.29 1.70
C ALA A 15 -15.26 3.19 2.39
N VAL A 16 -14.08 3.52 2.95
CA VAL A 16 -13.25 2.52 3.63
C VAL A 16 -13.92 2.01 4.91
N VAL A 17 -14.53 2.88 5.71
CA VAL A 17 -15.27 2.46 6.91
C VAL A 17 -16.45 1.55 6.58
N SER A 18 -17.15 1.82 5.47
CA SER A 18 -18.24 0.96 5.01
C SER A 18 -17.72 -0.42 4.62
N LEU A 19 -16.60 -0.48 3.88
CA LEU A 19 -15.94 -1.72 3.50
C LEU A 19 -15.47 -2.54 4.70
N GLU A 20 -14.87 -1.91 5.73
CA GLU A 20 -14.45 -2.60 6.95
C GLU A 20 -15.63 -3.26 7.68
N LYS A 21 -16.79 -2.58 7.72
CA LYS A 21 -18.01 -3.10 8.33
C LYS A 21 -18.57 -4.28 7.55
N GLU A 22 -18.59 -4.20 6.22
CA GLU A 22 -19.09 -5.27 5.35
C GLU A 22 -18.22 -6.53 5.44
N LEU A 23 -16.89 -6.38 5.47
CA LEU A 23 -15.96 -7.50 5.53
C LEU A 23 -15.76 -8.05 6.95
N GLY A 24 -16.06 -7.26 7.97
CA GLY A 24 -15.73 -7.58 9.36
C GLY A 24 -14.21 -7.67 9.59
N LYS A 25 -13.43 -6.94 8.80
CA LYS A 25 -11.95 -6.92 8.81
C LYS A 25 -11.45 -5.48 8.80
N THR A 26 -10.31 -5.25 9.42
CA THR A 26 -9.57 -3.99 9.29
C THR A 26 -8.79 -3.99 7.98
N VAL A 27 -8.83 -2.88 7.25
CA VAL A 27 -8.06 -2.72 6.01
C VAL A 27 -7.04 -1.59 6.15
N LEU A 28 -5.94 -1.72 5.41
CA LEU A 28 -4.93 -0.67 5.28
C LEU A 28 -5.10 -0.01 3.92
N ALA A 29 -5.30 1.31 3.93
CA ALA A 29 -5.35 2.11 2.72
C ALA A 29 -3.99 2.76 2.48
N PHE A 30 -3.46 2.60 1.27
CA PHE A 30 -2.25 3.26 0.79
C PHE A 30 -2.62 4.09 -0.42
N ARG A 31 -2.20 5.36 -0.43
CA ARG A 31 -2.29 6.22 -1.62
C ARG A 31 -0.88 6.57 -2.04
N CYS A 32 -0.45 6.03 -3.17
CA CYS A 32 0.72 6.53 -3.89
C CYS A 32 0.29 7.79 -4.66
N ASP A 33 1.17 8.79 -4.76
CA ASP A 33 0.90 9.97 -5.59
C ASP A 33 0.54 9.53 -7.01
N LEU A 34 -0.47 10.18 -7.60
CA LEU A 34 -1.16 9.79 -8.85
C LEU A 34 -0.26 9.60 -10.08
N ASN A 35 1.02 9.98 -10.01
CA ASN A 35 1.96 9.96 -11.13
C ASN A 35 3.04 8.87 -11.03
N ALA A 36 3.10 8.11 -9.93
CA ALA A 36 4.05 7.02 -9.78
C ALA A 36 3.66 5.86 -10.70
N LYS A 37 4.47 5.57 -11.72
CA LYS A 37 4.23 4.47 -12.66
C LYS A 37 5.00 3.24 -12.21
N PRO A 38 4.39 2.06 -12.11
CA PRO A 38 5.13 0.84 -11.82
C PRO A 38 6.26 0.66 -12.83
N THR A 39 7.45 0.36 -12.35
CA THR A 39 8.61 0.09 -13.21
C THR A 39 8.90 -1.40 -13.28
N ALA A 40 9.40 -1.85 -14.42
CA ALA A 40 9.79 -3.24 -14.59
C ALA A 40 11.11 -3.50 -13.85
N LEU A 41 11.18 -4.63 -13.15
CA LEU A 41 12.37 -5.06 -12.43
C LEU A 41 12.98 -6.26 -13.13
N THR A 42 14.32 -6.29 -13.15
CA THR A 42 15.08 -7.50 -13.42
C THR A 42 15.00 -8.46 -12.23
N GLU A 43 15.34 -9.73 -12.45
CA GLU A 43 15.38 -10.74 -11.38
C GLU A 43 16.35 -10.36 -10.25
N ALA A 44 17.49 -9.74 -10.59
CA ALA A 44 18.46 -9.28 -9.60
C ALA A 44 17.90 -8.17 -8.70
N GLU A 45 17.20 -7.20 -9.28
CA GLU A 45 16.57 -6.10 -8.52
C GLU A 45 15.41 -6.62 -7.66
N LEU A 46 14.61 -7.55 -8.18
CA LEU A 46 13.54 -8.18 -7.41
C LEU A 46 14.09 -8.93 -6.18
N ASN A 47 15.16 -9.70 -6.35
CA ASN A 47 15.81 -10.43 -5.24
C ASN A 47 16.33 -9.47 -4.17
N GLN A 48 16.85 -8.31 -4.56
CA GLN A 48 17.28 -7.28 -3.60
C GLN A 48 16.11 -6.68 -2.83
N ILE A 49 15.01 -6.37 -3.52
CA ILE A 49 13.80 -5.84 -2.90
C ILE A 49 13.23 -6.84 -1.88
N GLN A 50 13.07 -8.10 -2.28
CA GLN A 50 12.52 -9.15 -1.41
C GLN A 50 13.37 -9.36 -0.15
N ALA A 51 14.70 -9.32 -0.26
CA ALA A 51 15.57 -9.43 0.90
C ALA A 51 15.35 -8.31 1.94
N VAL A 52 15.03 -7.09 1.48
CA VAL A 52 14.71 -5.96 2.36
C VAL A 52 13.30 -6.11 2.96
N GLU A 53 12.32 -6.48 2.15
CA GLU A 53 10.94 -6.76 2.58
C GLU A 53 10.91 -7.79 3.70
N ASP A 54 11.60 -8.92 3.52
CA ASP A 54 11.62 -10.02 4.48
C ASP A 54 12.30 -9.64 5.79
N LYS A 55 13.41 -8.88 5.69
CA LYS A 55 14.20 -8.44 6.83
C LYS A 55 13.45 -7.43 7.69
N HIS A 56 12.74 -6.50 7.05
CA HIS A 56 12.11 -5.36 7.74
C HIS A 56 10.59 -5.50 7.91
N LYS A 57 9.99 -6.56 7.36
CA LYS A 57 8.53 -6.76 7.34
C LYS A 57 7.80 -5.58 6.68
N LEU A 58 8.36 -5.14 5.56
CA LEU A 58 7.81 -4.07 4.73
C LEU A 58 7.28 -4.63 3.42
N SER A 59 6.39 -3.88 2.78
CA SER A 59 6.04 -4.08 1.37
C SER A 59 6.57 -2.91 0.57
N LEU A 60 7.33 -3.20 -0.48
CA LEU A 60 8.02 -2.24 -1.33
C LEU A 60 7.49 -2.39 -2.76
N VAL A 61 7.20 -1.27 -3.41
CA VAL A 61 6.74 -1.23 -4.80
C VAL A 61 7.68 -0.33 -5.57
N ALA A 62 8.29 -0.84 -6.64
CA ALA A 62 9.17 -0.07 -7.50
C ALA A 62 8.35 0.78 -8.48
N VAL A 63 8.62 2.08 -8.51
CA VAL A 63 7.93 3.07 -9.35
C VAL A 63 8.94 4.03 -9.99
N GLU A 64 8.57 4.64 -11.12
CA GLU A 64 9.26 5.77 -11.77
C GLU A 64 9.04 7.10 -11.03
#